data_AF-A0A9P1BTW6-F1
#
_entry.id   AF-A0A9P1BTW6-F1
#
_cell.length_a   1.000
_cell.length_b   1.000
_cell.length_c   1.000
_cell.angle_alpha   90.00
_cell.angle_beta   90.00
_cell.angle_gamma   90.00
#
_symmetry.space_group_name_H-M   'P 1'
#
loop_
_entity.id
_entity.type
_entity.pdbx_description
1 polymer ?
#
loop_
_entity_poly.entity_id
_entity_poly.type
_entity_poly.pdbx_seq_one_letter_code
_entity_poly.pdbx_strand_id
1 'polypeptide(L)'
;MRPYERDLVSLPECGSHLLPLEQVLDATGREVVGNPELHLMLDEAQWGEIIEKGETVRPYMDARLQSDPQLYHGFIKDLLDKGLIGFTSRPKDLVTPFFVAKKNGKLRFILDCGAVNKRFHPPPPLAMAAGSIWSSVGLPPGEVLYTAQSDIRHYFYSLELPCDLCEFFCLPAIPHHLLQAWGHHSAAAFSADEQGTSAEKVQEVKDKVVDRLRSTEEYGGVRRSTEEYGGARRSTEEYGGVTASDASLSGMAVCKRPMDVEVQSQLGGYKAPAIAKRSRKGSSRARTKAEKQQCRQHQLEARVDPPRFQAQTLLEKVAVSLPVAIMYQKRIEELKFFAKSLKLNLKTKANFDAICCKFVNNMFELGFDVQDGSKTLAAIVDAYPDFAPKHMLPRTRRALQGWAKLEPQQTRPPIPWPLLALMVLTMLKRKQRATAGAVLLMFTGYLRPGEALDLQRQDLVRPIMPGSRHYALHLHPAQRQQQSKVGLSDESILLDSPLLPWLGDALMNIMTHPAYLLDLTYNKLVKEWKQTLIALGLSEKHAVLYQLRHAGPSYDRHQSLQTLPEVKQRGRWAADSSVRRYEAHARINQEFHLLPKNLQDRCLKAASSFPSEAPKYFGL
;
A
#
# COMPACT_ATOMS: atom_id res chain seq x y z
N MET A 1 6.48 14.38 13.55
CA MET A 1 6.06 14.59 14.94
C MET A 1 6.80 15.78 15.53
N ARG A 2 6.16 16.53 16.40
CA ARG A 2 6.76 17.44 17.39
C ARG A 2 6.22 16.98 18.76
N PRO A 3 7.02 17.04 19.84
CA PRO A 3 6.53 16.71 21.18
C PRO A 3 5.31 17.55 21.56
N TYR A 4 4.44 17.02 22.41
CA TYR A 4 3.34 17.78 22.99
C TYR A 4 3.86 19.00 23.80
N GLU A 5 3.27 20.17 23.52
CA GLU A 5 3.46 21.42 24.25
C GLU A 5 2.08 22.09 24.40
N ARG A 6 1.50 22.06 25.61
CA ARG A 6 0.09 22.39 25.90
C ARG A 6 -0.37 23.69 25.25
N ASP A 7 0.35 24.78 25.49
CA ASP A 7 -0.02 26.14 25.06
C ASP A 7 0.12 26.36 23.55
N LEU A 8 0.85 25.48 22.85
CA LEU A 8 1.00 25.52 21.40
C LEU A 8 -0.09 24.72 20.67
N VAL A 9 -0.82 23.81 21.34
CA VAL A 9 -1.84 23.00 20.66
C VAL A 9 -3.02 23.87 20.23
N SER A 10 -3.30 23.83 18.92
CA SER A 10 -4.41 24.59 18.36
C SER A 10 -5.73 23.83 18.45
N LEU A 11 -6.42 23.97 19.58
CA LEU A 11 -7.79 23.52 19.79
C LEU A 11 -8.80 24.66 19.46
N PRO A 12 -10.08 24.34 19.20
CA PRO A 12 -11.16 25.34 19.11
C PRO A 12 -11.36 26.10 20.44
N GLU A 13 -12.13 27.17 20.36
CA GLU A 13 -12.51 27.99 21.51
C GLU A 13 -13.61 27.31 22.34
N CYS A 14 -13.66 27.60 23.64
CA CYS A 14 -14.62 26.97 24.54
C CYS A 14 -16.06 27.36 24.17
N GLY A 15 -16.97 26.38 24.11
CA GLY A 15 -18.38 26.60 23.77
C GLY A 15 -18.72 26.54 22.28
N SER A 16 -17.80 26.11 21.39
CA SER A 16 -18.12 25.85 19.99
C SER A 16 -19.20 24.77 19.85
N HIS A 17 -20.33 25.09 19.20
CA HIS A 17 -21.37 24.11 18.88
C HIS A 17 -20.87 23.13 17.81
N LEU A 18 -21.08 21.84 18.03
CA LEU A 18 -20.80 20.79 17.06
C LEU A 18 -21.97 20.68 16.08
N LEU A 19 -21.69 20.47 14.80
CA LEU A 19 -22.72 20.21 13.80
C LEU A 19 -22.80 18.69 13.56
N PRO A 20 -23.94 18.03 13.81
CA PRO A 20 -24.15 16.65 13.43
C PRO A 20 -23.89 16.45 11.95
N LEU A 21 -23.06 15.45 11.61
CA LEU A 21 -22.56 15.26 10.25
C LEU A 21 -23.69 15.10 9.21
N GLU A 22 -24.82 14.52 9.61
CA GLU A 22 -26.04 14.39 8.82
C GLU A 22 -26.69 15.72 8.38
N GLN A 23 -26.51 16.80 9.15
CA GLN A 23 -27.10 18.12 8.86
C GLN A 23 -26.35 18.87 7.76
N VAL A 24 -25.08 18.52 7.51
CA VAL A 24 -24.20 19.18 6.53
C VAL A 24 -23.96 18.33 5.27
N LEU A 25 -24.58 17.15 5.19
CA LEU A 25 -24.48 16.25 4.04
C LEU A 25 -25.74 16.30 3.15
N ASP A 26 -25.59 15.87 1.90
CA ASP A 26 -26.70 15.61 1.00
C ASP A 26 -27.42 14.29 1.36
N ALA A 27 -28.45 13.91 0.59
CA ALA A 27 -29.23 12.72 0.87
C ALA A 27 -28.38 11.43 0.86
N THR A 28 -27.46 11.30 -0.10
CA THR A 28 -26.57 10.13 -0.23
C THR A 28 -25.52 10.08 0.88
N GLY A 29 -24.93 11.23 1.23
CA GLY A 29 -24.00 11.32 2.36
C GLY A 29 -24.68 11.00 3.69
N ARG A 30 -25.93 11.45 3.89
CA ARG A 30 -26.75 11.06 5.06
C ARG A 30 -26.98 9.56 5.14
N GLU A 31 -27.35 8.91 4.04
CA GLU A 31 -27.57 7.46 3.99
C GLU A 31 -26.29 6.68 4.38
N VAL A 32 -25.15 7.05 3.77
CA VAL A 32 -23.85 6.43 4.05
C VAL A 32 -23.39 6.61 5.51
N VAL A 33 -23.64 7.79 6.10
CA VAL A 33 -23.24 8.10 7.49
C VAL A 33 -24.23 7.56 8.53
N GLY A 34 -25.52 7.47 8.18
CA GLY A 34 -26.60 7.01 9.06
C GLY A 34 -26.64 5.49 9.27
N ASN A 35 -25.95 4.70 8.44
CA ASN A 35 -25.71 3.28 8.70
C ASN A 35 -24.23 2.93 8.44
N PRO A 36 -23.33 3.26 9.37
CA PRO A 36 -21.89 3.09 9.17
C PRO A 36 -21.47 1.61 9.05
N GLU A 37 -22.15 0.71 9.76
CA GLU A 37 -21.85 -0.73 9.72
C GLU A 37 -22.15 -1.34 8.34
N LEU A 38 -23.13 -0.80 7.61
CA LEU A 38 -23.50 -1.27 6.26
C LEU A 38 -22.70 -0.58 5.13
N HIS A 39 -22.34 0.69 5.29
CA HIS A 39 -21.81 1.51 4.18
C HIS A 39 -20.36 1.97 4.33
N LEU A 40 -19.83 2.03 5.56
CA LEU A 40 -18.48 2.53 5.85
C LEU A 40 -17.54 1.45 6.37
N MET A 41 -18.06 0.44 7.07
CA MET A 41 -17.27 -0.59 7.74
C MET A 41 -17.22 -1.90 6.96
N LEU A 42 -16.15 -2.67 7.19
CA LEU A 42 -16.04 -4.05 6.74
C LEU A 42 -16.96 -4.96 7.58
N ASP A 43 -17.51 -6.00 6.96
CA ASP A 43 -18.24 -7.02 7.72
C ASP A 43 -17.32 -7.80 8.69
N GLU A 44 -17.91 -8.46 9.69
CA GLU A 44 -17.15 -9.17 10.73
C GLU A 44 -16.23 -10.28 10.18
N ALA A 45 -16.59 -10.91 9.06
CA ALA A 45 -15.79 -11.98 8.46
C ALA A 45 -14.57 -11.40 7.71
N GLN A 46 -14.77 -10.32 6.94
CA GLN A 46 -13.69 -9.57 6.30
C GLN A 46 -12.73 -8.99 7.35
N TRP A 47 -13.26 -8.43 8.44
CA TRP A 47 -12.46 -7.90 9.53
C TRP A 47 -11.69 -9.00 10.29
N GLY A 48 -12.35 -10.13 10.57
CA GLY A 48 -11.70 -11.31 11.16
C GLY A 48 -10.53 -11.82 10.31
N GLU A 49 -10.69 -11.92 8.99
CA GLU A 49 -9.62 -12.31 8.07
C GLU A 49 -8.42 -11.33 8.11
N ILE A 50 -8.68 -10.02 8.23
CA ILE A 50 -7.65 -8.99 8.34
C ILE A 50 -6.90 -9.09 9.68
N ILE A 51 -7.57 -9.40 10.78
CA ILE A 51 -6.91 -9.66 12.08
C ILE A 51 -6.07 -10.94 12.02
N GLU A 52 -6.60 -12.04 11.47
CA GLU A 52 -5.91 -13.34 11.45
C GLU A 52 -4.66 -13.35 10.56
N LYS A 53 -4.67 -12.60 9.45
CA LYS A 53 -3.60 -12.60 8.45
C LYS A 53 -2.70 -11.36 8.50
N GLY A 54 -3.15 -10.27 9.13
CA GLY A 54 -2.48 -8.98 9.14
C GLY A 54 -1.55 -8.77 10.33
N GLU A 55 -0.59 -7.85 10.16
CA GLU A 55 0.21 -7.35 11.28
C GLU A 55 -0.65 -6.47 12.20
N THR A 56 -0.56 -6.72 13.51
CA THR A 56 -1.18 -5.90 14.56
C THR A 56 -0.54 -4.51 14.55
N VAL A 57 -1.27 -3.52 14.04
CA VAL A 57 -0.82 -2.13 14.04
C VAL A 57 -1.15 -1.51 15.39
N ARG A 58 -0.13 -1.03 16.10
CA ARG A 58 -0.29 -0.20 17.30
C ARG A 58 -0.26 1.28 16.88
N PRO A 59 -1.24 2.11 17.27
CA PRO A 59 -1.28 3.52 16.88
C PRO A 59 -0.20 4.31 17.62
N TYR A 60 0.51 5.19 16.91
CA TYR A 60 1.60 6.00 17.45
C TYR A 60 1.08 7.12 18.37
N MET A 61 1.53 7.09 19.64
CA MET A 61 1.28 8.13 20.62
C MET A 61 2.45 9.10 20.73
N ASP A 62 2.17 10.39 21.00
CA ASP A 62 3.20 11.36 21.37
C ASP A 62 4.02 10.87 22.58
N ALA A 63 5.33 10.85 22.44
CA ALA A 63 6.22 10.26 23.44
C ALA A 63 6.10 10.91 24.83
N ARG A 64 5.77 12.21 24.93
CA ARG A 64 5.58 12.87 26.24
C ARG A 64 4.28 12.43 26.90
N LEU A 65 3.19 12.41 26.14
CA LEU A 65 1.89 11.93 26.62
C LEU A 65 1.94 10.43 26.97
N GLN A 66 2.76 9.66 26.27
CA GLN A 66 2.97 8.24 26.55
C GLN A 66 3.81 8.01 27.83
N SER A 67 4.81 8.86 28.09
CA SER A 67 5.70 8.72 29.26
C SER A 67 5.17 9.36 30.54
N ASP A 68 4.25 10.32 30.43
CA ASP A 68 3.78 11.16 31.55
C ASP A 68 2.25 11.11 31.64
N PRO A 69 1.70 10.24 32.52
CA PRO A 69 0.27 10.13 32.74
C PRO A 69 -0.38 11.43 33.23
N GLN A 70 0.32 12.27 34.01
CA GLN A 70 -0.26 13.53 34.51
C GLN A 70 -0.44 14.53 33.37
N LEU A 71 0.55 14.63 32.48
CA LEU A 71 0.48 15.43 31.27
C LEU A 71 -0.60 14.93 30.31
N TYR A 72 -0.79 13.61 30.22
CA TYR A 72 -1.90 13.00 29.48
C TYR A 72 -3.26 13.33 30.10
N HIS A 73 -3.45 13.18 31.41
CA HIS A 73 -4.69 13.54 32.08
C HIS A 73 -5.03 15.03 31.92
N GLY A 74 -4.02 15.92 31.96
CA GLY A 74 -4.17 17.34 31.67
C GLY A 74 -4.63 17.61 30.23
N PHE A 75 -4.04 16.91 29.25
CA PHE A 75 -4.48 16.97 27.85
C PHE A 75 -5.93 16.47 27.66
N ILE A 76 -6.30 15.38 28.31
CA ILE A 76 -7.67 14.85 28.29
C ILE A 76 -8.64 15.86 28.91
N LYS A 77 -8.30 16.48 30.05
CA LYS A 77 -9.11 17.55 30.64
C LYS A 77 -9.25 18.77 29.71
N ASP A 78 -8.18 19.15 29.00
CA ASP A 78 -8.22 20.23 28.01
C ASP A 78 -9.16 19.94 26.83
N LEU A 79 -9.31 18.69 26.41
CA LEU A 79 -10.27 18.30 25.39
C LEU A 79 -11.70 18.29 25.95
N LEU A 80 -11.87 17.80 27.19
CA LEU A 80 -13.18 17.71 27.86
C LEU A 80 -13.79 19.09 28.07
N ASP A 81 -12.99 20.02 28.57
CA ASP A 81 -13.41 21.41 28.83
C ASP A 81 -13.72 22.19 27.54
N LYS A 82 -13.32 21.67 26.37
CA LYS A 82 -13.66 22.21 25.05
C LYS A 82 -14.78 21.44 24.35
N GLY A 83 -15.42 20.48 25.03
CA GLY A 83 -16.50 19.66 24.48
C GLY A 83 -16.06 18.67 23.40
N LEU A 84 -14.75 18.39 23.27
CA LEU A 84 -14.20 17.53 22.21
C LEU A 84 -14.19 16.04 22.55
N ILE A 85 -14.47 15.67 23.81
CA ILE A 85 -14.43 14.29 24.27
C ILE A 85 -15.59 13.94 25.22
N GLY A 86 -15.80 12.64 25.37
CA GLY A 86 -16.74 11.99 26.26
C GLY A 86 -16.14 10.68 26.79
N PHE A 87 -16.96 9.81 27.37
CA PHE A 87 -16.48 8.59 28.05
C PHE A 87 -17.40 7.39 27.78
N THR A 88 -16.81 6.20 27.65
CA THR A 88 -17.54 4.91 27.54
C THR A 88 -16.88 3.81 28.37
N SER A 89 -17.69 2.84 28.75
CA SER A 89 -17.29 1.53 29.27
C SER A 89 -17.04 0.48 28.17
N ARG A 90 -17.37 0.78 26.90
CA ARG A 90 -17.36 -0.17 25.77
C ARG A 90 -16.47 0.29 24.59
N PRO A 91 -15.14 0.41 24.75
CA PRO A 91 -14.25 0.68 23.63
C PRO A 91 -14.19 -0.54 22.69
N LYS A 92 -14.35 -0.31 21.37
CA LYS A 92 -14.17 -1.31 20.31
C LYS A 92 -12.77 -1.26 19.68
N ASP A 93 -12.11 -0.09 19.68
CA ASP A 93 -10.72 0.09 19.21
C ASP A 93 -10.08 1.38 19.79
N LEU A 94 -8.77 1.59 19.54
CA LEU A 94 -7.98 2.67 20.10
C LEU A 94 -7.30 3.56 19.03
N VAL A 95 -7.30 4.87 19.31
CA VAL A 95 -6.53 5.90 18.61
C VAL A 95 -5.65 6.66 19.60
N THR A 96 -4.51 7.18 19.15
CA THR A 96 -3.57 7.89 20.03
C THR A 96 -3.19 9.27 19.49
N PRO A 97 -2.98 10.27 20.37
CA PRO A 97 -2.73 11.65 19.97
C PRO A 97 -1.26 11.85 19.54
N PHE A 98 -1.05 12.60 18.45
CA PHE A 98 0.27 13.11 18.06
C PHE A 98 0.18 14.52 17.46
N PHE A 99 1.33 15.20 17.37
CA PHE A 99 1.39 16.61 16.99
C PHE A 99 2.37 16.91 15.84
N VAL A 100 2.02 17.89 15.02
CA VAL A 100 2.88 18.42 13.94
C VAL A 100 2.89 19.96 13.94
N ALA A 101 4.03 20.55 13.58
CA ALA A 101 4.16 22.00 13.50
C ALA A 101 3.32 22.60 12.37
N LYS A 102 2.65 23.71 12.65
CA LYS A 102 2.06 24.62 11.66
C LYS A 102 3.07 25.68 11.24
N LYS A 103 2.81 26.35 10.12
CA LYS A 103 3.64 27.48 9.63
C LYS A 103 3.74 28.64 10.62
N ASN A 104 2.75 28.81 11.51
CA ASN A 104 2.69 29.86 12.53
C ASN A 104 3.24 29.43 13.91
N GLY A 105 4.10 28.41 13.97
CA GLY A 105 4.73 27.94 15.21
C GLY A 105 3.84 27.07 16.12
N LYS A 106 2.51 27.18 16.02
CA LYS A 106 1.57 26.35 16.80
C LYS A 106 1.59 24.87 16.37
N LEU A 107 1.10 23.99 17.23
CA LEU A 107 0.91 22.56 16.96
C LEU A 107 -0.49 22.29 16.38
N ARG A 108 -0.57 21.38 15.41
CA ARG A 108 -1.81 20.71 14.97
C ARG A 108 -1.90 19.37 15.70
N PHE A 109 -2.98 19.18 16.45
CA PHE A 109 -3.38 17.90 17.03
C PHE A 109 -3.91 16.97 15.92
N ILE A 110 -3.46 15.72 15.94
CA ILE A 110 -3.88 14.66 15.02
C ILE A 110 -4.05 13.37 15.85
N LEU A 111 -4.96 12.50 15.45
CA LEU A 111 -5.11 11.14 15.99
C LEU A 111 -4.48 10.14 15.01
N ASP A 112 -3.70 9.19 15.51
CA ASP A 112 -3.31 8.02 14.73
C ASP A 112 -4.47 7.01 14.72
N CYS A 113 -5.28 7.09 13.67
CA CYS A 113 -6.36 6.15 13.38
C CYS A 113 -5.86 4.95 12.53
N GLY A 114 -4.55 4.73 12.37
CA GLY A 114 -4.00 3.74 11.43
C GLY A 114 -4.41 2.29 11.70
N ALA A 115 -4.70 1.94 12.95
CA ALA A 115 -5.29 0.66 13.32
C ALA A 115 -6.80 0.62 12.97
N VAL A 116 -7.55 1.58 13.51
CA VAL A 116 -9.00 1.73 13.36
C VAL A 116 -9.45 1.81 11.90
N ASN A 117 -8.73 2.57 11.07
CA ASN A 117 -9.00 2.74 9.63
C ASN A 117 -9.00 1.42 8.85
N LYS A 118 -8.36 0.34 9.35
CA LYS A 118 -8.41 -0.98 8.70
C LYS A 118 -9.80 -1.65 8.81
N ARG A 119 -10.67 -1.18 9.70
CA ARG A 119 -12.07 -1.63 9.84
C ARG A 119 -13.02 -1.02 8.82
N PHE A 120 -12.54 -0.08 8.01
CA PHE A 120 -13.36 0.70 7.10
C PHE A 120 -13.06 0.32 5.65
N HIS A 121 -14.10 0.35 4.81
CA HIS A 121 -13.92 0.36 3.37
C HIS A 121 -13.13 1.62 2.96
N PRO A 122 -12.31 1.57 1.90
CA PRO A 122 -11.68 2.77 1.35
C PRO A 122 -12.74 3.83 1.02
N PRO A 123 -12.55 5.09 1.43
CA PRO A 123 -13.56 6.12 1.22
C PRO A 123 -13.80 6.35 -0.28
N PRO A 124 -15.03 6.70 -0.69
CA PRO A 124 -15.35 6.97 -2.09
C PRO A 124 -14.49 8.12 -2.65
N PRO A 125 -14.18 8.11 -3.95
CA PRO A 125 -13.34 9.13 -4.56
C PRO A 125 -14.05 10.49 -4.53
N LEU A 126 -13.57 11.41 -3.70
CA LEU A 126 -14.10 12.77 -3.61
C LEU A 126 -13.81 13.55 -4.90
N ALA A 127 -14.87 13.89 -5.64
CA ALA A 127 -14.79 14.70 -6.86
C ALA A 127 -14.51 16.19 -6.54
N MET A 128 -13.30 16.49 -6.10
CA MET A 128 -12.86 17.88 -5.93
C MET A 128 -12.61 18.54 -7.28
N ALA A 129 -13.18 19.73 -7.49
CA ALA A 129 -12.86 20.55 -8.65
C ALA A 129 -11.36 20.89 -8.68
N ALA A 130 -10.67 20.50 -9.75
CA ALA A 130 -9.27 20.88 -9.96
C ALA A 130 -9.16 22.39 -10.20
N GLY A 131 -8.02 23.00 -9.85
CA GLY A 131 -7.77 24.43 -10.10
C GLY A 131 -7.89 24.84 -11.57
N SER A 132 -7.73 23.91 -12.51
CA SER A 132 -7.97 24.11 -13.94
C SER A 132 -9.45 24.26 -14.32
N ILE A 133 -10.40 23.84 -13.49
CA ILE A 133 -11.83 24.05 -13.75
C ILE A 133 -12.16 25.55 -13.70
N TRP A 134 -11.50 26.31 -12.82
CA TRP A 134 -11.61 27.77 -12.77
C TRP A 134 -11.14 28.45 -14.07
N SER A 135 -10.13 27.91 -14.76
CA SER A 135 -9.71 28.44 -16.07
C SER A 135 -10.69 28.14 -17.21
N SER A 136 -11.69 27.29 -16.97
CA SER A 136 -12.75 26.94 -17.94
C SER A 136 -14.09 27.63 -17.64
N VAL A 137 -14.16 28.51 -16.62
CA VAL A 137 -15.39 29.26 -16.30
C VAL A 137 -15.56 30.39 -17.31
N GLY A 138 -16.52 30.22 -18.23
CA GLY A 138 -16.94 31.27 -19.16
C GLY A 138 -18.02 32.14 -18.54
N LEU A 139 -17.80 33.46 -18.51
CA LEU A 139 -18.79 34.45 -18.08
C LEU A 139 -19.49 35.03 -19.33
N PRO A 140 -20.84 35.06 -19.40
CA PRO A 140 -21.55 35.68 -20.52
C PRO A 140 -21.27 37.19 -20.65
N PRO A 141 -21.38 37.77 -21.87
CA PRO A 141 -21.20 39.22 -22.05
C PRO A 141 -22.20 40.03 -21.23
N GLY A 142 -21.70 40.99 -20.43
CA GLY A 142 -22.52 41.85 -19.58
C GLY A 142 -22.77 41.35 -18.16
N GLU A 143 -22.42 40.10 -17.86
CA GLU A 143 -22.55 39.53 -16.51
C GLU A 143 -21.36 39.86 -15.60
N VAL A 144 -21.56 39.75 -14.28
CA VAL A 144 -20.53 40.00 -13.25
C VAL A 144 -20.33 38.77 -12.38
N LEU A 145 -19.09 38.26 -12.32
CA LEU A 145 -18.72 37.17 -11.42
C LEU A 145 -18.47 37.70 -10.01
N TYR A 146 -19.32 37.32 -9.06
CA TYR A 146 -19.10 37.57 -7.63
C TYR A 146 -18.36 36.40 -6.99
N THR A 147 -17.19 36.66 -6.41
CA THR A 147 -16.39 35.64 -5.70
C THR A 147 -16.40 35.89 -4.20
N ALA A 148 -16.83 34.88 -3.41
CA ALA A 148 -16.67 34.86 -1.97
C ALA A 148 -15.81 33.66 -1.56
N GLN A 149 -14.93 33.85 -0.57
CA GLN A 149 -14.13 32.77 0.02
C GLN A 149 -14.33 32.78 1.54
N SER A 150 -14.87 31.69 2.07
CA SER A 150 -14.91 31.38 3.50
C SER A 150 -13.92 30.26 3.82
N ASP A 151 -12.99 30.49 4.74
CA ASP A 151 -12.13 29.44 5.30
C ASP A 151 -12.61 29.10 6.72
N ILE A 152 -12.84 27.82 7.00
CA ILE A 152 -13.32 27.38 8.32
C ILE A 152 -12.13 26.95 9.16
N ARG A 153 -11.67 27.89 9.98
CA ARG A 153 -10.63 27.64 10.98
C ARG A 153 -11.10 26.49 11.90
N HIS A 154 -10.26 25.48 12.06
CA HIS A 154 -10.53 24.31 12.92
C HIS A 154 -11.64 23.34 12.45
N TYR A 155 -12.11 23.43 11.19
CA TYR A 155 -13.21 22.64 10.59
C TYR A 155 -13.48 21.23 11.14
N PHE A 156 -12.46 20.35 11.19
CA PHE A 156 -12.64 18.95 11.64
C PHE A 156 -13.11 18.80 13.10
N TYR A 157 -12.93 19.81 13.96
CA TYR A 157 -13.42 19.80 15.34
C TYR A 157 -14.83 20.39 15.49
N SER A 158 -15.44 20.85 14.39
CA SER A 158 -16.80 21.40 14.37
C SER A 158 -17.84 20.39 13.88
N LEU A 159 -17.43 19.19 13.47
CA LEU A 159 -18.30 18.12 13.02
C LEU A 159 -18.41 17.04 14.10
N GLU A 160 -19.63 16.66 14.43
CA GLU A 160 -19.91 15.59 15.39
C GLU A 160 -19.77 14.22 14.72
N LEU A 161 -19.19 13.26 15.42
CA LEU A 161 -19.09 11.87 14.97
C LEU A 161 -20.37 11.11 15.38
N PRO A 162 -21.00 10.33 14.49
CA PRO A 162 -22.17 9.50 14.83
C PRO A 162 -21.87 8.55 16.00
N CYS A 163 -22.82 8.42 16.94
CA CYS A 163 -22.66 7.63 18.15
C CYS A 163 -22.12 6.20 17.92
N ASP A 164 -22.57 5.53 16.86
CA ASP A 164 -22.18 4.16 16.53
C ASP A 164 -20.70 4.03 16.13
N LEU A 165 -20.12 5.10 15.58
CA LEU A 165 -18.69 5.17 15.25
C LEU A 165 -17.83 5.52 16.45
N CYS A 166 -18.35 6.23 17.45
CA CYS A 166 -17.56 6.76 18.56
C CYS A 166 -16.84 5.67 19.38
N GLU A 167 -17.44 4.49 19.55
CA GLU A 167 -16.80 3.36 20.25
C GLU A 167 -15.52 2.84 19.56
N PHE A 168 -15.31 3.12 18.27
CA PHE A 168 -14.10 2.73 17.55
C PHE A 168 -12.96 3.76 17.64
N PHE A 169 -13.22 5.00 18.05
CA PHE A 169 -12.24 6.09 18.10
C PHE A 169 -11.93 6.51 19.55
N CYS A 170 -11.66 5.52 20.42
CA CYS A 170 -11.34 5.76 21.83
C CYS A 170 -9.86 6.13 22.05
N LEU A 171 -9.63 7.09 22.94
CA LEU A 171 -8.31 7.43 23.46
C LEU A 171 -7.91 6.46 24.61
N PRO A 172 -6.61 6.37 24.96
CA PRO A 172 -6.17 5.58 26.11
C PRO A 172 -6.94 5.88 27.40
N ALA A 173 -7.15 4.86 28.22
CA ALA A 173 -7.97 4.95 29.42
C ALA A 173 -7.40 5.91 30.49
N ILE A 174 -8.29 6.43 31.33
CA ILE A 174 -7.92 7.26 32.49
C ILE A 174 -8.52 6.70 33.79
N PRO A 175 -7.88 6.90 34.96
CA PRO A 175 -8.43 6.45 36.23
C PRO A 175 -9.81 7.05 36.56
N HIS A 176 -10.73 6.21 37.04
CA HIS A 176 -12.11 6.60 37.33
C HIS A 176 -12.23 7.75 38.37
N HIS A 177 -11.31 7.82 39.34
CA HIS A 177 -11.30 8.90 40.35
C HIS A 177 -11.11 10.30 39.75
N LEU A 178 -10.48 10.42 38.58
CA LEU A 178 -10.34 11.72 37.89
C LEU A 178 -11.66 12.19 37.31
N LEU A 179 -12.49 11.27 36.80
CA LEU A 179 -13.84 11.59 36.32
C LEU A 179 -14.72 12.15 37.44
N GLN A 180 -14.66 11.50 38.61
CA GLN A 180 -15.35 11.95 39.82
C GLN A 180 -14.85 13.34 40.25
N ALA A 181 -13.54 13.56 40.28
CA ALA A 181 -12.93 14.86 40.60
C ALA A 181 -13.25 15.97 39.58
N TRP A 182 -13.62 15.61 38.34
CA TRP A 182 -14.05 16.53 37.29
C TRP A 182 -15.57 16.71 37.22
N GLY A 183 -16.33 16.15 38.17
CA GLY A 183 -17.80 16.30 38.25
C GLY A 183 -18.60 15.34 37.36
N HIS A 184 -17.97 14.32 36.79
CA HIS A 184 -18.64 13.31 35.97
C HIS A 184 -18.93 12.04 36.79
N HIS A 185 -20.15 11.94 37.30
CA HIS A 185 -20.66 10.70 37.91
C HIS A 185 -21.13 9.74 36.80
N SER A 186 -20.65 8.49 36.84
CA SER A 186 -21.06 7.45 35.90
C SER A 186 -22.52 7.04 36.17
N ALA A 187 -23.42 7.32 35.23
CA ALA A 187 -24.80 6.86 35.27
C ALA A 187 -24.91 5.37 34.88
N ALA A 188 -24.37 4.51 35.76
CA ALA A 188 -24.61 3.07 35.79
C ALA A 188 -24.31 2.62 37.23
N ALA A 189 -25.34 2.67 38.08
CA ALA A 189 -25.23 2.29 39.48
C ALA A 189 -24.95 0.79 39.63
N PHE A 190 -24.25 0.44 40.71
CA PHE A 190 -24.31 -0.91 41.26
C PHE A 190 -25.78 -1.26 41.57
N SER A 191 -26.33 -2.26 40.89
CA SER A 191 -27.45 -3.04 41.43
C SER A 191 -26.88 -4.30 42.06
N ALA A 192 -26.45 -4.18 43.31
CA ALA A 192 -26.38 -5.35 44.17
C ALA A 192 -27.81 -5.70 44.56
N ASP A 193 -28.28 -6.88 44.14
CA ASP A 193 -29.44 -7.54 44.74
C ASP A 193 -29.15 -9.04 44.81
N GLU A 194 -29.62 -9.65 45.89
CA GLU A 194 -29.15 -10.94 46.38
C GLU A 194 -29.88 -12.12 45.71
N GLN A 195 -29.14 -13.18 45.39
CA GLN A 195 -29.42 -14.55 45.86
C GLN A 195 -28.27 -15.48 45.46
N GLY A 196 -27.74 -16.24 46.43
CA GLY A 196 -26.39 -16.82 46.33
C GLY A 196 -26.32 -18.29 45.89
N THR A 197 -25.08 -18.79 45.72
CA THR A 197 -24.72 -20.18 46.05
C THR A 197 -23.20 -20.38 46.18
N SER A 198 -22.81 -20.93 47.33
CA SER A 198 -21.57 -21.65 47.70
C SER A 198 -20.19 -21.26 47.10
N ALA A 199 -19.31 -20.81 48.00
CA ALA A 199 -17.92 -20.43 47.73
C ALA A 199 -16.91 -21.59 47.48
N GLU A 200 -17.36 -22.84 47.31
CA GLU A 200 -16.46 -24.01 47.28
C GLU A 200 -15.76 -24.25 45.92
N LYS A 201 -16.25 -23.67 44.82
CA LYS A 201 -15.64 -23.85 43.48
C LYS A 201 -14.44 -22.96 43.17
N VAL A 202 -14.13 -21.99 44.02
CA VAL A 202 -13.03 -21.03 43.77
C VAL A 202 -11.65 -21.60 44.14
N GLN A 203 -11.60 -22.63 45.00
CA GLN A 203 -10.33 -23.20 45.45
C GLN A 203 -9.75 -24.22 44.45
N GLU A 204 -10.59 -25.09 43.86
CA GLU A 204 -10.15 -26.13 42.90
C GLU A 204 -9.55 -25.58 41.59
N VAL A 205 -9.83 -24.30 41.26
CA VAL A 205 -9.28 -23.61 40.09
C VAL A 205 -7.91 -22.99 40.39
N LYS A 206 -7.63 -22.58 41.63
CA LYS A 206 -6.33 -22.00 42.02
C LYS A 206 -5.22 -23.03 41.95
N ASP A 207 -5.47 -24.23 42.47
CA ASP A 207 -4.42 -25.26 42.59
C ASP A 207 -3.98 -25.82 41.22
N LYS A 208 -4.87 -25.82 40.21
CA LYS A 208 -4.55 -26.22 38.82
C LYS A 208 -3.76 -25.16 38.02
N VAL A 209 -3.63 -23.93 38.51
CA VAL A 209 -2.84 -22.86 37.87
C VAL A 209 -1.43 -22.79 38.44
N VAL A 210 -1.24 -23.08 39.73
CA VAL A 210 0.07 -23.04 40.41
C VAL A 210 1.04 -24.09 39.85
N ASP A 211 0.58 -25.30 39.53
CA ASP A 211 1.44 -26.38 39.01
C ASP A 211 1.99 -26.14 37.59
N ARG A 212 1.54 -25.09 36.88
CA ARG A 212 2.09 -24.70 35.57
C ARG A 212 3.22 -23.67 35.63
N LEU A 213 3.60 -23.20 36.82
CA LEU A 213 4.59 -22.13 37.00
C LEU A 213 5.95 -22.62 37.56
N ARG A 214 6.16 -23.93 37.76
CA ARG A 214 7.45 -24.51 38.16
C ARG A 214 8.18 -25.20 37.01
N SER A 215 8.68 -24.41 36.05
CA SER A 215 9.71 -24.86 35.08
C SER A 215 10.38 -23.67 34.40
N THR A 216 11.45 -23.17 35.01
CA THR A 216 12.35 -22.14 34.42
C THR A 216 13.80 -22.46 34.77
N GLU A 217 14.51 -23.04 33.80
CA GLU A 217 15.97 -23.20 33.67
C GLU A 217 16.15 -23.99 32.35
N GLU A 218 17.03 -23.68 31.39
CA GLU A 218 18.13 -22.71 31.34
C GLU A 218 18.47 -22.40 29.84
N TYR A 219 19.41 -21.49 29.58
CA TYR A 219 20.10 -21.17 28.31
C TYR A 219 19.45 -20.32 27.19
N GLY A 220 20.19 -19.24 26.84
CA GLY A 220 20.68 -19.09 25.47
C GLY A 220 20.02 -18.02 24.59
N GLY A 221 20.25 -16.74 24.86
CA GLY A 221 19.72 -15.65 24.01
C GLY A 221 20.45 -15.47 22.66
N VAL A 222 19.71 -15.11 21.60
CA VAL A 222 20.18 -14.38 20.41
C VAL A 222 19.03 -13.47 19.90
N ARG A 223 19.32 -12.20 19.60
CA ARG A 223 18.35 -11.20 19.09
C ARG A 223 18.59 -10.85 17.62
N ARG A 224 17.51 -10.68 16.83
CA ARG A 224 17.33 -9.75 15.68
C ARG A 224 15.81 -9.52 15.51
N SER A 225 15.17 -8.45 15.97
CA SER A 225 15.23 -7.03 15.60
C SER A 225 14.88 -6.71 14.14
N THR A 226 13.60 -6.38 13.90
CA THR A 226 13.12 -5.62 12.75
C THR A 226 12.38 -4.39 13.27
N GLU A 227 12.93 -3.19 13.07
CA GLU A 227 12.19 -1.92 13.18
C GLU A 227 13.05 -0.74 12.68
N GLU A 228 12.52 0.07 11.76
CA GLU A 228 13.04 1.42 11.45
C GLU A 228 11.96 2.48 11.71
N TYR A 229 11.58 2.62 12.99
CA TYR A 229 11.43 3.94 13.60
C TYR A 229 12.38 3.99 14.80
N GLY A 230 13.33 4.92 14.77
CA GLY A 230 14.53 4.81 15.58
C GLY A 230 14.43 5.40 17.00
N GLY A 231 14.80 4.59 17.98
CA GLY A 231 15.21 5.02 19.33
C GLY A 231 14.17 4.77 20.43
N ALA A 232 14.50 4.15 21.58
CA ALA A 232 15.81 3.64 22.01
C ALA A 232 15.71 2.64 23.19
N ARG A 233 16.69 1.70 23.26
CA ARG A 233 17.18 0.92 24.45
C ARG A 233 16.15 0.07 25.24
N ARG A 234 16.32 -1.26 25.38
CA ARG A 234 17.09 -1.97 26.46
C ARG A 234 16.75 -1.44 27.87
N SER A 235 16.38 -2.24 28.87
CA SER A 235 16.66 -3.68 29.13
C SER A 235 15.43 -4.49 29.60
N THR A 236 15.68 -5.73 30.02
CA THR A 236 14.75 -6.70 30.62
C THR A 236 14.25 -6.27 32.00
N GLU A 237 12.96 -6.50 32.25
CA GLU A 237 12.44 -7.16 33.47
C GLU A 237 11.04 -7.70 33.17
N GLU A 238 10.66 -8.79 33.83
CA GLU A 238 9.33 -9.39 33.70
C GLU A 238 8.28 -8.49 34.38
N TYR A 239 7.12 -8.32 33.77
CA TYR A 239 5.87 -8.24 34.53
C TYR A 239 4.77 -8.99 33.80
N GLY A 240 3.97 -9.74 34.58
CA GLY A 240 3.01 -10.71 34.09
C GLY A 240 1.80 -10.10 33.40
N GLY A 241 0.95 -10.98 32.86
CA GLY A 241 -0.27 -10.56 32.17
C GLY A 241 -1.26 -9.87 33.12
N VAL A 242 -1.86 -8.79 32.64
CA VAL A 242 -3.10 -8.27 33.21
C VAL A 242 -4.24 -9.09 32.60
N THR A 243 -4.58 -10.20 33.24
CA THR A 243 -5.96 -10.70 33.22
C THR A 243 -6.89 -9.61 33.75
N ALA A 244 -8.13 -9.58 33.28
CA ALA A 244 -9.13 -8.62 33.72
C ALA A 244 -9.19 -8.51 35.25
N SER A 245 -9.10 -7.27 35.73
CA SER A 245 -9.49 -6.86 37.07
C SER A 245 -10.45 -5.68 36.91
N ASP A 246 -11.54 -5.70 37.67
CA ASP A 246 -12.65 -4.76 37.52
C ASP A 246 -12.26 -3.28 37.72
N ALA A 247 -13.10 -2.39 37.17
CA ALA A 247 -13.12 -0.94 37.37
C ALA A 247 -12.00 -0.07 36.72
N SER A 248 -11.96 -0.02 35.38
CA SER A 248 -11.40 1.13 34.65
C SER A 248 -12.23 1.49 33.39
N LEU A 249 -12.35 2.79 33.09
CA LEU A 249 -13.10 3.33 31.95
C LEU A 249 -12.16 4.01 30.94
N SER A 250 -12.54 4.01 29.67
CA SER A 250 -11.75 4.61 28.59
C SER A 250 -12.32 5.95 28.09
N GLY A 251 -11.43 6.89 27.73
CA GLY A 251 -11.83 8.20 27.18
C GLY A 251 -12.12 8.13 25.68
N MET A 252 -13.05 8.93 25.17
CA MET A 252 -13.49 8.91 23.76
C MET A 252 -13.59 10.29 23.12
N ALA A 253 -13.72 10.36 21.79
CA ALA A 253 -14.43 11.45 21.10
C ALA A 253 -15.91 11.03 20.80
N VAL A 254 -16.96 11.87 20.82
CA VAL A 254 -17.10 13.31 21.17
C VAL A 254 -18.11 13.48 22.34
N CYS A 255 -19.17 14.31 22.27
CA CYS A 255 -19.95 14.78 23.43
C CYS A 255 -21.49 14.78 23.21
N LYS A 256 -22.26 14.85 24.32
CA LYS A 256 -23.70 15.23 24.48
C LYS A 256 -24.80 14.46 23.71
N ARG A 257 -25.49 13.56 24.43
CA ARG A 257 -26.91 13.26 24.20
C ARG A 257 -27.82 14.38 24.73
N PRO A 258 -28.90 14.78 24.03
CA PRO A 258 -30.10 15.35 24.64
C PRO A 258 -30.85 14.28 25.47
N MET A 259 -31.76 14.71 26.35
CA MET A 259 -32.61 13.80 27.12
C MET A 259 -33.64 13.07 26.25
N ASP A 260 -33.91 11.83 26.66
CA ASP A 260 -35.15 11.04 26.57
C ASP A 260 -36.19 11.37 25.49
N VAL A 261 -36.37 10.41 24.58
CA VAL A 261 -37.70 10.00 24.10
C VAL A 261 -37.75 8.47 24.10
N GLU A 262 -38.53 7.87 25.01
CA GLU A 262 -38.96 6.48 24.88
C GLU A 262 -39.95 6.33 23.72
N VAL A 263 -40.01 5.14 23.09
CA VAL A 263 -41.24 4.32 22.98
C VAL A 263 -41.02 3.11 22.04
N GLN A 264 -40.97 1.94 22.68
CA GLN A 264 -41.63 0.67 22.33
C GLN A 264 -41.41 -0.07 20.98
N SER A 265 -40.82 -1.26 21.13
CA SER A 265 -41.25 -2.58 20.63
C SER A 265 -41.82 -2.76 19.20
N GLN A 266 -41.18 -3.67 18.45
CA GLN A 266 -41.76 -4.98 18.07
C GLN A 266 -40.75 -5.83 17.29
N LEU A 267 -40.20 -6.87 17.91
CA LEU A 267 -39.40 -7.91 17.23
C LEU A 267 -40.20 -9.22 17.14
N GLY A 268 -40.88 -9.40 16.01
CA GLY A 268 -41.48 -10.69 15.64
C GLY A 268 -40.39 -11.70 15.28
N GLY A 269 -40.42 -12.89 15.88
CA GLY A 269 -39.33 -13.86 15.78
C GLY A 269 -39.22 -14.56 14.42
N TYR A 270 -37.98 -14.70 13.93
CA TYR A 270 -37.61 -15.65 12.90
C TYR A 270 -36.51 -16.58 13.43
N LYS A 271 -36.81 -17.88 13.57
CA LYS A 271 -35.80 -18.91 13.84
C LYS A 271 -35.25 -19.44 12.50
N ALA A 272 -33.98 -19.17 12.21
CA ALA A 272 -33.30 -19.80 11.07
C ALA A 272 -33.08 -21.31 11.34
N PRO A 273 -33.28 -22.19 10.34
CA PRO A 273 -33.12 -23.63 10.52
C PRO A 273 -31.64 -24.05 10.56
N ALA A 274 -31.33 -25.07 11.34
CA ALA A 274 -29.98 -25.60 11.49
C ALA A 274 -29.48 -26.32 10.22
N ILE A 275 -28.53 -25.71 9.50
CA ILE A 275 -27.87 -26.33 8.35
C ILE A 275 -26.69 -27.19 8.83
N ALA A 276 -26.74 -28.49 8.53
CA ALA A 276 -25.71 -29.45 8.92
C ALA A 276 -24.35 -29.15 8.27
N LYS A 277 -23.28 -29.10 9.08
CA LYS A 277 -21.89 -28.93 8.62
C LYS A 277 -21.42 -30.14 7.81
N ARG A 278 -21.56 -30.10 6.48
CA ARG A 278 -20.84 -31.01 5.57
C ARG A 278 -19.36 -30.63 5.52
N SER A 279 -18.48 -31.53 5.94
CA SER A 279 -17.04 -31.30 5.92
C SER A 279 -16.47 -31.36 4.50
N ARG A 280 -15.95 -30.23 4.00
CA ARG A 280 -15.11 -30.20 2.79
C ARG A 280 -13.72 -30.75 3.13
N LYS A 281 -13.49 -32.04 2.84
CA LYS A 281 -12.13 -32.61 2.79
C LYS A 281 -11.37 -31.98 1.61
N GLY A 282 -10.43 -31.10 1.91
CA GLY A 282 -9.67 -30.38 0.88
C GLY A 282 -8.83 -29.22 1.41
N SER A 283 -8.13 -29.39 2.54
CA SER A 283 -7.11 -28.42 2.97
C SER A 283 -5.71 -29.01 2.81
N SER A 284 -4.79 -28.24 2.23
CA SER A 284 -3.37 -28.57 2.27
C SER A 284 -2.91 -28.49 3.73
N ARG A 285 -2.49 -29.62 4.31
CA ARG A 285 -1.97 -29.69 5.68
C ARG A 285 -0.87 -28.64 5.87
N ALA A 286 -1.05 -27.75 6.84
CA ALA A 286 -0.06 -26.72 7.16
C ALA A 286 1.26 -27.39 7.57
N ARG A 287 2.38 -26.96 6.95
CA ARG A 287 3.69 -27.59 7.20
C ARG A 287 4.10 -27.49 8.66
N THR A 288 4.59 -28.60 9.22
CA THR A 288 5.08 -28.66 10.60
C THR A 288 6.33 -27.79 10.80
N LYS A 289 6.71 -27.51 12.06
CA LYS A 289 7.94 -26.76 12.38
C LYS A 289 9.19 -27.45 11.81
N ALA A 290 9.24 -28.79 11.86
CA ALA A 290 10.31 -29.60 11.30
C ALA A 290 10.36 -29.52 9.77
N GLU A 291 9.23 -29.72 9.07
CA GLU A 291 9.14 -29.58 7.60
C GLU A 291 9.55 -28.18 7.13
N LYS A 292 9.16 -27.13 7.87
CA LYS A 292 9.59 -25.75 7.60
C LYS A 292 11.11 -25.58 7.78
N GLN A 293 11.70 -26.17 8.82
CA GLN A 293 13.14 -26.11 9.06
C GLN A 293 13.93 -26.85 7.96
N GLN A 294 13.52 -28.07 7.62
CA GLN A 294 14.16 -28.89 6.59
C GLN A 294 14.06 -28.24 5.20
N CYS A 295 12.90 -27.68 4.85
CA CYS A 295 12.70 -26.95 3.60
C CYS A 295 13.56 -25.66 3.54
N ARG A 296 13.67 -24.91 4.65
CA ARG A 296 14.58 -23.75 4.74
C ARG A 296 16.03 -24.16 4.56
N GLN A 297 16.46 -25.24 5.22
CA GLN A 297 17.84 -25.71 5.13
C GLN A 297 18.21 -26.11 3.69
N HIS A 298 17.35 -26.85 3.00
CA HIS A 298 17.55 -27.18 1.59
C HIS A 298 17.59 -25.93 0.68
N GLN A 299 16.73 -24.93 0.93
CA GLN A 299 16.76 -23.64 0.22
C GLN A 299 18.02 -22.81 0.48
N LEU A 300 18.71 -23.03 1.61
CA LEU A 300 19.96 -22.36 1.95
C LEU A 300 21.17 -23.10 1.36
N GLU A 301 21.18 -24.42 1.41
CA GLU A 301 22.21 -25.28 0.79
C GLU A 301 22.26 -25.13 -0.74
N ALA A 302 21.11 -24.91 -1.38
CA ALA A 302 21.01 -24.64 -2.81
C ALA A 302 21.44 -23.21 -3.24
N ARG A 303 21.76 -22.31 -2.29
CA ARG A 303 22.08 -20.89 -2.58
C ARG A 303 23.56 -20.59 -2.50
N VAL A 304 24.11 -20.06 -3.59
CA VAL A 304 25.47 -19.52 -3.66
C VAL A 304 25.40 -17.99 -3.73
N ASP A 305 25.11 -17.37 -2.58
CA ASP A 305 25.07 -15.92 -2.40
C ASP A 305 26.37 -15.44 -1.69
N PRO A 306 27.39 -14.92 -2.41
CA PRO A 306 28.63 -14.45 -1.80
C PRO A 306 28.38 -13.25 -0.85
N PRO A 307 29.18 -13.09 0.23
CA PRO A 307 29.03 -11.94 1.13
C PRO A 307 29.27 -10.62 0.40
N ARG A 308 28.32 -9.67 0.45
CA ARG A 308 28.48 -8.37 -0.23
C ARG A 308 29.47 -7.48 0.50
N PHE A 309 29.25 -7.38 1.81
CA PHE A 309 30.02 -6.55 2.74
C PHE A 309 30.37 -7.37 3.99
N GLN A 310 31.34 -6.90 4.78
CA GLN A 310 31.80 -7.60 5.98
C GLN A 310 30.67 -7.73 7.03
N ALA A 311 30.73 -8.81 7.82
CA ALA A 311 29.79 -9.14 8.90
C ALA A 311 28.30 -9.38 8.52
N GLN A 312 27.93 -9.41 7.24
CA GLN A 312 26.56 -9.73 6.82
C GLN A 312 26.15 -11.18 7.14
N THR A 313 24.99 -11.31 7.76
CA THR A 313 24.34 -12.57 8.11
C THR A 313 23.58 -13.16 6.92
N LEU A 314 23.21 -14.45 7.01
CA LEU A 314 22.61 -15.19 5.90
C LEU A 314 21.31 -14.56 5.35
N LEU A 315 20.46 -14.02 6.21
CA LEU A 315 19.21 -13.36 5.80
C LEU A 315 19.46 -11.96 5.18
N GLU A 316 20.46 -11.23 5.67
CA GLU A 316 20.86 -9.94 5.09
C GLU A 316 21.47 -10.12 3.68
N LYS A 317 22.17 -11.23 3.44
CA LYS A 317 22.62 -11.62 2.08
C LYS A 317 21.41 -11.83 1.15
N VAL A 318 20.40 -12.60 1.57
CA VAL A 318 19.22 -12.90 0.74
C VAL A 318 18.31 -11.69 0.52
N ALA A 319 18.34 -10.67 1.39
CA ALA A 319 17.50 -9.47 1.29
C ALA A 319 17.71 -8.61 0.02
N VAL A 320 18.84 -8.76 -0.69
CA VAL A 320 19.13 -8.05 -1.94
C VAL A 320 19.62 -9.07 -2.98
N SER A 321 19.03 -9.07 -4.17
CA SER A 321 19.37 -10.03 -5.23
C SER A 321 20.79 -9.85 -5.78
N LEU A 322 21.41 -10.96 -6.21
CA LEU A 322 22.80 -10.98 -6.68
C LEU A 322 23.16 -9.93 -7.76
N PRO A 323 22.30 -9.60 -8.76
CA PRO A 323 22.61 -8.53 -9.70
C PRO A 323 22.67 -7.13 -9.05
N VAL A 324 21.81 -6.88 -8.06
CA VAL A 324 21.81 -5.61 -7.29
C VAL A 324 22.98 -5.58 -6.31
N ALA A 325 23.34 -6.73 -5.73
CA ALA A 325 24.51 -6.91 -4.87
C ALA A 325 25.81 -6.46 -5.55
N ILE A 326 26.08 -6.98 -6.75
CA ILE A 326 27.27 -6.65 -7.54
C ILE A 326 27.29 -5.15 -7.89
N MET A 327 26.13 -4.59 -8.25
CA MET A 327 26.00 -3.15 -8.49
C MET A 327 26.29 -2.30 -7.24
N TYR A 328 25.86 -2.75 -6.05
CA TYR A 328 26.14 -2.04 -4.80
C TYR A 328 27.63 -2.09 -4.47
N GLN A 329 28.28 -3.25 -4.59
CA GLN A 329 29.74 -3.38 -4.37
C GLN A 329 30.52 -2.40 -5.26
N LYS A 330 30.24 -2.39 -6.57
CA LYS A 330 30.89 -1.46 -7.52
C LYS A 330 30.74 0.02 -7.11
N ARG A 331 29.53 0.46 -6.76
CA ARG A 331 29.27 1.86 -6.35
C ARG A 331 30.01 2.25 -5.06
N ILE A 332 30.25 1.29 -4.18
CA ILE A 332 31.02 1.49 -2.94
C ILE A 332 32.52 1.50 -3.20
N GLU A 333 33.01 0.75 -4.18
CA GLU A 333 34.41 0.85 -4.65
C GLU A 333 34.67 2.20 -5.31
N GLU A 334 33.75 2.69 -6.15
CA GLU A 334 33.79 4.03 -6.75
C GLU A 334 33.81 5.12 -5.67
N LEU A 335 32.94 5.06 -4.65
CA LEU A 335 32.94 5.98 -3.51
C LEU A 335 34.26 5.93 -2.72
N LYS A 336 34.81 4.73 -2.46
CA LYS A 336 36.09 4.56 -1.77
C LYS A 336 37.25 5.15 -2.57
N PHE A 337 37.24 4.98 -3.89
CA PHE A 337 38.24 5.56 -4.79
C PHE A 337 38.15 7.11 -4.81
N PHE A 338 36.93 7.65 -4.93
CA PHE A 338 36.67 9.09 -4.85
C PHE A 338 37.12 9.68 -3.50
N ALA A 339 36.80 9.03 -2.38
CA ALA A 339 37.27 9.46 -1.06
C ALA A 339 38.80 9.41 -0.96
N LYS A 340 39.44 8.35 -1.48
CA LYS A 340 40.91 8.21 -1.47
C LYS A 340 41.62 9.29 -2.29
N SER A 341 41.13 9.60 -3.50
CA SER A 341 41.72 10.63 -4.36
C SER A 341 41.66 12.03 -3.74
N LEU A 342 40.57 12.34 -3.02
CA LEU A 342 40.42 13.59 -2.28
C LEU A 342 41.05 13.57 -0.86
N LYS A 343 41.76 12.51 -0.48
CA LYS A 343 42.34 12.29 0.87
C LYS A 343 41.29 12.35 2.01
N LEU A 344 40.04 11.97 1.74
CA LEU A 344 38.92 11.99 2.67
C LEU A 344 38.72 10.63 3.35
N ASN A 345 38.42 10.63 4.65
CA ASN A 345 38.29 9.41 5.45
C ASN A 345 36.82 9.04 5.70
N LEU A 346 36.34 7.97 5.04
CA LEU A 346 34.98 7.43 5.18
C LEU A 346 34.68 6.79 6.55
N LYS A 347 35.65 6.69 7.48
CA LYS A 347 35.41 6.12 8.82
C LYS A 347 34.90 7.15 9.84
N THR A 348 35.02 8.46 9.58
CA THR A 348 34.66 9.49 10.57
C THR A 348 33.21 9.96 10.41
N LYS A 349 32.40 9.76 11.47
CA LYS A 349 30.97 10.13 11.49
C LYS A 349 30.71 11.59 11.13
N ALA A 350 31.56 12.51 11.57
CA ALA A 350 31.43 13.95 11.34
C ALA A 350 31.46 14.34 9.84
N ASN A 351 32.23 13.62 9.01
CA ASN A 351 32.47 13.98 7.62
C ASN A 351 31.78 13.06 6.60
N PHE A 352 31.20 11.93 7.03
CA PHE A 352 30.65 10.92 6.12
C PHE A 352 29.59 11.47 5.14
N ASP A 353 28.58 12.21 5.63
CA ASP A 353 27.57 12.86 4.79
C ASP A 353 28.18 13.93 3.87
N ALA A 354 29.23 14.64 4.32
CA ALA A 354 29.91 15.61 3.47
C ALA A 354 30.66 14.94 2.30
N ILE A 355 31.26 13.76 2.54
CA ILE A 355 31.94 12.96 1.50
C ILE A 355 30.92 12.36 0.53
N CYS A 356 29.85 11.74 1.04
CA CYS A 356 28.78 11.17 0.23
C CYS A 356 28.06 12.24 -0.60
N CYS A 357 27.82 13.42 -0.03
CA CYS A 357 27.27 14.56 -0.75
C CYS A 357 28.20 15.04 -1.87
N LYS A 358 29.52 15.18 -1.60
CA LYS A 358 30.50 15.50 -2.65
C LYS A 358 30.51 14.46 -3.78
N PHE A 359 30.45 13.17 -3.45
CA PHE A 359 30.40 12.11 -4.45
C PHE A 359 29.14 12.18 -5.33
N VAL A 360 27.96 12.41 -4.72
CA VAL A 360 26.70 12.61 -5.46
C VAL A 360 26.76 13.84 -6.37
N ASN A 361 27.37 14.96 -5.95
CA ASN A 361 27.55 16.12 -6.82
C ASN A 361 28.52 15.81 -7.97
N ASN A 362 29.59 15.07 -7.72
CA ASN A 362 30.51 14.67 -8.79
C ASN A 362 29.87 13.69 -9.79
N MET A 363 28.97 12.81 -9.35
CA MET A 363 28.16 11.99 -10.27
C MET A 363 27.25 12.87 -11.15
N PHE A 364 26.68 13.95 -10.61
CA PHE A 364 25.89 14.91 -11.40
C PHE A 364 26.76 15.66 -12.43
N GLU A 365 27.94 16.16 -12.02
CA GLU A 365 28.92 16.81 -12.92
C GLU A 365 29.39 15.90 -14.06
N LEU A 366 29.49 14.59 -13.80
CA LEU A 366 29.86 13.57 -14.80
C LEU A 366 28.70 13.12 -15.70
N GLY A 367 27.50 13.69 -15.56
CA GLY A 367 26.35 13.38 -16.42
C GLY A 367 25.73 12.00 -16.21
N PHE A 368 25.76 11.47 -14.98
CA PHE A 368 24.96 10.30 -14.63
C PHE A 368 23.46 10.63 -14.53
N ASP A 369 22.59 9.61 -14.46
CA ASP A 369 21.18 9.80 -14.15
C ASP A 369 20.95 9.97 -12.64
N VAL A 370 19.92 10.74 -12.24
CA VAL A 370 19.47 10.80 -10.82
C VAL A 370 19.02 9.43 -10.26
N GLN A 371 18.67 8.48 -11.13
CA GLN A 371 18.45 7.08 -10.73
C GLN A 371 19.73 6.40 -10.24
N ASP A 372 20.89 6.73 -10.82
CA ASP A 372 22.17 6.22 -10.37
C ASP A 372 22.61 6.85 -9.05
N GLY A 373 22.41 8.16 -8.87
CA GLY A 373 22.57 8.80 -7.55
C GLY A 373 21.69 8.15 -6.47
N SER A 374 20.44 7.80 -6.82
CA SER A 374 19.51 7.11 -5.91
C SER A 374 19.96 5.68 -5.56
N LYS A 375 20.46 4.91 -6.54
CA LYS A 375 21.04 3.56 -6.32
C LYS A 375 22.35 3.64 -5.51
N THR A 376 23.16 4.68 -5.71
CA THR A 376 24.38 4.94 -4.93
C THR A 376 24.03 5.21 -3.47
N LEU A 377 23.01 6.01 -3.17
CA LEU A 377 22.53 6.18 -1.79
C LEU A 377 22.06 4.85 -1.17
N ALA A 378 21.33 4.02 -1.91
CA ALA A 378 20.90 2.71 -1.42
C ALA A 378 22.09 1.76 -1.15
N ALA A 379 23.11 1.77 -2.01
CA ALA A 379 24.37 1.04 -1.80
C ALA A 379 25.12 1.53 -0.55
N ILE A 380 25.20 2.85 -0.33
CA ILE A 380 25.80 3.46 0.86
C ILE A 380 25.10 2.98 2.13
N VAL A 381 23.77 2.89 2.11
CA VAL A 381 22.98 2.41 3.24
C VAL A 381 23.16 0.91 3.51
N ASP A 382 23.23 0.05 2.49
CA ASP A 382 23.50 -1.40 2.64
C ASP A 382 24.95 -1.69 3.11
N ALA A 383 25.91 -0.86 2.69
CA ALA A 383 27.33 -1.01 3.04
C ALA A 383 27.72 -0.38 4.38
N TYR A 384 26.98 0.64 4.83
CA TYR A 384 27.24 1.38 6.05
C TYR A 384 25.95 1.59 6.87
N PRO A 385 25.38 0.52 7.50
CA PRO A 385 24.08 0.57 8.18
C PRO A 385 24.01 1.59 9.33
N ASP A 386 25.14 1.90 9.98
CA ASP A 386 25.28 2.99 10.98
C ASP A 386 24.84 4.37 10.46
N PHE A 387 24.81 4.55 9.13
CA PHE A 387 24.42 5.78 8.43
C PHE A 387 23.10 5.62 7.66
N ALA A 388 22.40 4.48 7.80
CA ALA A 388 21.07 4.27 7.25
C ALA A 388 20.03 5.33 7.68
N PRO A 389 19.94 5.71 8.96
CA PRO A 389 18.89 6.62 9.44
C PRO A 389 18.91 7.94 8.68
N LYS A 390 17.73 8.45 8.29
CA LYS A 390 17.60 9.64 7.42
C LYS A 390 18.37 10.88 7.92
N HIS A 391 18.53 11.03 9.23
CA HIS A 391 19.25 12.14 9.87
C HIS A 391 20.79 12.05 9.76
N MET A 392 21.35 10.90 9.39
CA MET A 392 22.79 10.68 9.21
C MET A 392 23.31 11.09 7.83
N LEU A 393 22.42 11.27 6.83
CA LEU A 393 22.77 11.66 5.45
C LEU A 393 21.93 12.86 4.92
N PRO A 394 21.75 13.95 5.68
CA PRO A 394 20.84 15.04 5.32
C PRO A 394 21.30 15.84 4.09
N ARG A 395 22.61 16.10 3.92
CA ARG A 395 23.13 16.84 2.77
C ARG A 395 23.08 15.99 1.51
N THR A 396 23.49 14.72 1.60
CA THR A 396 23.45 13.77 0.48
C THR A 396 22.02 13.61 -0.05
N ARG A 397 21.03 13.45 0.84
CA ARG A 397 19.60 13.37 0.45
C ARG A 397 19.09 14.69 -0.15
N ARG A 398 19.52 15.85 0.37
CA ARG A 398 19.17 17.17 -0.20
C ARG A 398 19.82 17.41 -1.57
N ALA A 399 21.03 16.94 -1.80
CA ALA A 399 21.69 17.01 -3.12
C ALA A 399 20.90 16.20 -4.16
N LEU A 400 20.47 14.98 -3.84
CA LEU A 400 19.60 14.19 -4.72
C LEU A 400 18.23 14.84 -4.98
N GLN A 401 17.68 15.55 -3.99
CA GLN A 401 16.45 16.36 -4.19
C GLN A 401 16.68 17.57 -5.12
N GLY A 402 17.87 18.17 -5.08
CA GLY A 402 18.26 19.24 -6.01
C GLY A 402 18.44 18.72 -7.43
N TRP A 403 19.20 17.63 -7.58
CA TRP A 403 19.39 16.90 -8.84
C TRP A 403 18.05 16.53 -9.48
N ALA A 404 17.13 15.91 -8.73
CA ALA A 404 15.80 15.54 -9.24
C ALA A 404 14.89 16.73 -9.64
N LYS A 405 15.25 17.97 -9.28
CA LYS A 405 14.57 19.19 -9.74
C LYS A 405 15.22 19.79 -10.99
N LEU A 406 16.55 19.78 -11.06
CA LEU A 406 17.30 20.25 -12.23
C LEU A 406 17.13 19.29 -13.41
N GLU A 407 17.07 18.00 -13.13
CA GLU A 407 16.88 16.93 -14.09
C GLU A 407 15.74 16.00 -13.62
N PRO A 408 14.48 16.37 -13.90
CA PRO A 408 13.32 15.54 -13.59
C PRO A 408 13.41 14.20 -14.33
N GLN A 409 13.14 13.09 -13.64
CA GLN A 409 13.15 11.76 -14.26
C GLN A 409 12.17 11.68 -15.43
N GLN A 410 12.70 11.59 -16.65
CA GLN A 410 11.88 11.40 -17.85
C GLN A 410 11.33 9.97 -17.87
N THR A 411 10.03 9.82 -17.70
CA THR A 411 9.37 8.53 -17.93
C THR A 411 9.12 8.32 -19.40
N ARG A 412 9.62 7.20 -19.94
CA ARG A 412 9.34 6.82 -21.33
C ARG A 412 7.82 6.76 -21.57
N PRO A 413 7.33 7.41 -22.63
CA PRO A 413 5.92 7.48 -22.94
C PRO A 413 5.37 6.12 -23.40
N PRO A 414 4.05 5.89 -23.34
CA PRO A 414 3.43 4.67 -23.86
C PRO A 414 3.62 4.56 -25.39
N ILE A 415 3.73 3.33 -25.90
CA ILE A 415 3.78 3.06 -27.35
C ILE A 415 2.36 3.22 -27.93
N PRO A 416 2.13 4.02 -28.99
CA PRO A 416 0.82 4.12 -29.63
C PRO A 416 0.38 2.78 -30.23
N TRP A 417 -0.89 2.40 -30.05
CA TRP A 417 -1.45 1.16 -30.61
C TRP A 417 -1.20 0.98 -32.12
N PRO A 418 -1.35 2.00 -33.00
CA PRO A 418 -1.10 1.81 -34.42
C PRO A 418 0.33 1.39 -34.77
N LEU A 419 1.32 1.90 -34.02
CA LEU A 419 2.71 1.45 -34.17
C LEU A 419 2.88 0.00 -33.67
N LEU A 420 2.26 -0.34 -32.54
CA LEU A 420 2.31 -1.70 -32.00
C LEU A 420 1.66 -2.72 -32.94
N ALA A 421 0.51 -2.39 -33.54
CA ALA A 421 -0.18 -3.21 -34.53
C ALA A 421 0.72 -3.49 -35.75
N LEU A 422 1.38 -2.46 -36.29
CA LEU A 422 2.34 -2.62 -37.39
C LEU A 422 3.55 -3.48 -37.01
N MET A 423 4.10 -3.29 -35.79
CA MET A 423 5.19 -4.11 -35.27
C MET A 423 4.78 -5.58 -35.17
N VAL A 424 3.62 -5.87 -34.60
CA VAL A 424 3.13 -7.24 -34.42
C VAL A 424 2.83 -7.91 -35.77
N LEU A 425 2.17 -7.23 -36.72
CA LEU A 425 1.99 -7.77 -38.08
C LEU A 425 3.33 -8.02 -38.79
N THR A 426 4.36 -7.21 -38.54
CA THR A 426 5.71 -7.41 -39.07
C THR A 426 6.38 -8.66 -38.48
N MET A 427 6.23 -8.90 -37.18
CA MET A 427 6.68 -10.15 -36.51
C MET A 427 5.94 -11.38 -37.07
N LEU A 428 4.62 -11.29 -37.21
CA LEU A 428 3.79 -12.38 -37.75
C LEU A 428 4.17 -12.74 -39.19
N LYS A 429 4.42 -11.75 -40.05
CA LYS A 429 4.94 -11.94 -41.41
C LYS A 429 6.33 -12.59 -41.44
N ARG A 430 7.12 -12.44 -40.39
CA ARG A 430 8.41 -13.12 -40.16
C ARG A 430 8.28 -14.50 -39.49
N LYS A 431 7.06 -15.02 -39.32
CA LYS A 431 6.74 -16.27 -38.60
C LYS A 431 7.10 -16.24 -37.11
N GLN A 432 7.33 -15.05 -36.53
CA GLN A 432 7.72 -14.85 -35.11
C GLN A 432 6.49 -14.89 -34.18
N ARG A 433 5.70 -15.97 -34.28
CA ARG A 433 4.40 -16.12 -33.60
C ARG A 433 4.48 -16.02 -32.08
N ALA A 434 5.46 -16.69 -31.45
CA ALA A 434 5.64 -16.64 -29.99
C ALA A 434 5.95 -15.22 -29.50
N THR A 435 6.79 -14.48 -30.22
CA THR A 435 7.14 -13.08 -29.94
C THR A 435 5.95 -12.15 -30.12
N ALA A 436 5.19 -12.31 -31.20
CA ALA A 436 3.93 -11.59 -31.40
C ALA A 436 2.92 -11.86 -30.27
N GLY A 437 2.73 -13.13 -29.89
CA GLY A 437 1.89 -13.53 -28.76
C GLY A 437 2.34 -12.90 -27.44
N ALA A 438 3.64 -12.94 -27.12
CA ALA A 438 4.20 -12.30 -25.92
C ALA A 438 3.95 -10.78 -25.89
N VAL A 439 4.11 -10.11 -27.04
CA VAL A 439 3.88 -8.66 -27.18
C VAL A 439 2.42 -8.29 -26.96
N LEU A 440 1.49 -9.03 -27.57
CA LEU A 440 0.05 -8.83 -27.35
C LEU A 440 -0.35 -9.12 -25.90
N LEU A 441 0.22 -10.17 -25.29
CA LEU A 441 -0.06 -10.56 -23.90
C LEU A 441 0.48 -9.56 -22.87
N MET A 442 1.67 -8.99 -23.11
CA MET A 442 2.19 -7.86 -22.31
C MET A 442 1.32 -6.61 -22.44
N PHE A 443 0.77 -6.37 -23.64
CA PHE A 443 -0.12 -5.23 -23.89
C PHE A 443 -1.48 -5.39 -23.22
N THR A 444 -2.16 -6.54 -23.32
CA THR A 444 -3.50 -6.74 -22.73
C THR A 444 -3.48 -7.08 -21.24
N GLY A 445 -2.58 -7.96 -20.81
CA GLY A 445 -2.44 -8.35 -19.40
C GLY A 445 -1.62 -7.37 -18.55
N TYR A 446 -1.16 -6.27 -19.17
CA TYR A 446 -0.23 -5.29 -18.59
C TYR A 446 1.02 -5.96 -17.98
N LEU A 447 1.45 -7.10 -18.52
CA LEU A 447 2.49 -7.93 -17.92
C LEU A 447 3.87 -7.27 -18.02
N ARG A 448 4.75 -7.56 -17.05
CA ARG A 448 6.19 -7.33 -17.23
C ARG A 448 6.74 -8.37 -18.23
N PRO A 449 7.86 -8.10 -18.93
CA PRO A 449 8.49 -9.09 -19.80
C PRO A 449 8.85 -10.40 -19.10
N GLY A 450 9.25 -10.36 -17.83
CA GLY A 450 9.44 -11.58 -17.01
C GLY A 450 8.11 -12.33 -16.79
N GLU A 451 7.09 -11.64 -16.25
CA GLU A 451 5.75 -12.19 -16.03
C GLU A 451 5.18 -12.88 -17.29
N ALA A 452 5.40 -12.33 -18.48
CA ALA A 452 4.92 -12.91 -19.74
C ALA A 452 5.70 -14.14 -20.23
N LEU A 453 6.97 -14.30 -19.81
CA LEU A 453 7.84 -15.42 -20.19
C LEU A 453 7.82 -16.56 -19.15
N ASP A 454 7.59 -16.24 -17.87
CA ASP A 454 7.53 -17.21 -16.77
C ASP A 454 6.17 -17.95 -16.70
N LEU A 455 5.17 -17.52 -17.50
CA LEU A 455 3.88 -18.19 -17.67
C LEU A 455 4.05 -19.62 -18.18
N GLN A 456 3.42 -20.57 -17.51
CA GLN A 456 3.33 -21.98 -17.88
C GLN A 456 2.05 -22.26 -18.67
N ARG A 457 2.01 -23.37 -19.41
CA ARG A 457 0.83 -23.79 -20.18
C ARG A 457 -0.45 -23.81 -19.34
N GLN A 458 -0.35 -24.34 -18.12
CA GLN A 458 -1.44 -24.47 -17.16
C GLN A 458 -1.95 -23.13 -16.60
N ASP A 459 -1.15 -22.06 -16.71
CA ASP A 459 -1.53 -20.73 -16.22
C ASP A 459 -2.52 -20.04 -17.18
N LEU A 460 -2.67 -20.52 -18.43
CA LEU A 460 -3.71 -20.08 -19.37
C LEU A 460 -4.98 -20.92 -19.17
N VAL A 461 -5.90 -20.41 -18.36
CA VAL A 461 -7.16 -21.08 -17.99
C VAL A 461 -8.24 -20.81 -19.04
N ARG A 462 -8.86 -21.89 -19.53
CA ARG A 462 -9.96 -21.84 -20.51
C ARG A 462 -11.31 -21.48 -19.87
N PRO A 463 -12.21 -20.77 -20.57
CA PRO A 463 -13.59 -20.55 -20.13
C PRO A 463 -14.43 -21.83 -20.27
N ILE A 464 -14.29 -22.77 -19.33
CA ILE A 464 -15.00 -24.06 -19.34
C ILE A 464 -16.34 -23.98 -18.57
N MET A 465 -16.46 -23.08 -17.60
CA MET A 465 -17.66 -22.95 -16.78
C MET A 465 -18.78 -22.19 -17.50
N PRO A 466 -20.07 -22.58 -17.36
CA PRO A 466 -21.20 -21.82 -17.85
C PRO A 466 -21.15 -20.36 -17.41
N GLY A 467 -21.34 -19.43 -18.33
CA GLY A 467 -21.24 -17.99 -18.09
C GLY A 467 -19.83 -17.40 -18.23
N SER A 468 -18.76 -18.21 -18.18
CA SER A 468 -17.42 -17.73 -18.52
C SER A 468 -17.27 -17.57 -20.04
N ARG A 469 -16.76 -16.43 -20.48
CA ARG A 469 -16.61 -16.08 -21.91
C ARG A 469 -15.16 -15.82 -22.35
N HIS A 470 -14.25 -15.64 -21.39
CA HIS A 470 -12.89 -15.19 -21.65
C HIS A 470 -11.87 -16.14 -21.01
N TYR A 471 -10.74 -16.31 -21.68
CA TYR A 471 -9.58 -16.95 -21.09
C TYR A 471 -9.07 -16.13 -19.90
N ALA A 472 -8.47 -16.78 -18.92
CA ALA A 472 -7.83 -16.13 -17.78
C ALA A 472 -6.36 -16.54 -17.65
N LEU A 473 -5.52 -15.62 -17.15
CA LEU A 473 -4.15 -15.90 -16.73
C LEU A 473 -4.10 -16.04 -15.21
N HIS A 474 -3.54 -17.14 -14.71
CA HIS A 474 -3.25 -17.36 -13.29
C HIS A 474 -1.76 -17.06 -13.02
N LEU A 475 -1.50 -15.88 -12.44
CA LEU A 475 -0.16 -15.41 -12.12
C LEU A 475 0.23 -15.76 -10.69
N HIS A 476 1.52 -16.05 -10.51
CA HIS A 476 2.16 -16.37 -9.23
C HIS A 476 1.36 -17.41 -8.39
N PRO A 477 1.10 -18.64 -8.89
CA PRO A 477 0.29 -19.61 -8.15
C PRO A 477 0.91 -19.96 -6.79
N ALA A 478 0.13 -19.89 -5.71
CA ALA A 478 0.62 -20.17 -4.35
C ALA A 478 1.15 -21.61 -4.20
N GLN A 479 0.59 -22.53 -4.98
CA GLN A 479 1.04 -23.93 -5.10
C GLN A 479 2.51 -24.05 -5.56
N ARG A 480 2.98 -23.13 -6.41
CA ARG A 480 4.39 -23.05 -6.87
C ARG A 480 5.28 -22.22 -5.92
N GLN A 481 4.75 -21.77 -4.78
CA GLN A 481 5.41 -20.84 -3.84
C GLN A 481 5.90 -19.54 -4.51
N GLN A 482 5.22 -19.13 -5.58
CA GLN A 482 5.52 -17.90 -6.29
C GLN A 482 4.76 -16.74 -5.65
N GLN A 483 5.41 -15.57 -5.61
CA GLN A 483 4.80 -14.32 -5.22
C GLN A 483 5.20 -13.24 -6.22
N SER A 484 4.30 -12.30 -6.47
CA SER A 484 4.59 -11.10 -7.23
C SER A 484 5.56 -10.20 -6.46
N LYS A 485 6.11 -9.18 -7.12
CA LYS A 485 7.02 -8.21 -6.48
C LYS A 485 6.41 -7.48 -5.27
N VAL A 486 5.08 -7.53 -5.09
CA VAL A 486 4.36 -6.96 -3.94
C VAL A 486 3.88 -8.01 -2.93
N GLY A 487 4.34 -9.26 -3.03
CA GLY A 487 4.06 -10.35 -2.07
C GLY A 487 2.75 -11.10 -2.31
N LEU A 488 2.00 -10.78 -3.37
CA LEU A 488 0.72 -11.41 -3.69
C LEU A 488 0.89 -12.72 -4.47
N SER A 489 -0.01 -13.67 -4.27
CA SER A 489 -0.10 -14.94 -5.00
C SER A 489 -1.52 -15.17 -5.53
N ASP A 490 -1.68 -16.09 -6.48
CA ASP A 490 -2.96 -16.43 -7.12
C ASP A 490 -3.67 -15.24 -7.79
N GLU A 491 -2.89 -14.31 -8.34
CA GLU A 491 -3.40 -13.14 -9.06
C GLU A 491 -4.02 -13.58 -10.40
N SER A 492 -5.21 -13.09 -10.74
CA SER A 492 -5.93 -13.47 -11.96
C SER A 492 -6.12 -12.29 -12.93
N ILE A 493 -5.99 -12.54 -14.24
CA ILE A 493 -6.27 -11.55 -15.30
C ILE A 493 -7.16 -12.16 -16.38
N LEU A 494 -8.31 -11.56 -16.67
CA LEU A 494 -9.12 -11.92 -17.84
C LEU A 494 -8.50 -11.39 -19.14
N LEU A 495 -8.51 -12.19 -20.19
CA LEU A 495 -8.19 -11.82 -21.56
C LEU A 495 -9.48 -11.41 -22.29
N ASP A 496 -10.06 -10.29 -21.85
CA ASP A 496 -11.36 -9.77 -22.28
C ASP A 496 -11.29 -8.58 -23.25
N SER A 497 -10.08 -8.16 -23.64
CA SER A 497 -9.87 -6.96 -24.46
C SER A 497 -10.71 -7.01 -25.75
N PRO A 498 -11.65 -6.08 -25.97
CA PRO A 498 -12.50 -6.07 -27.17
C PRO A 498 -11.73 -5.91 -28.47
N LEU A 499 -10.49 -5.42 -28.40
CA LEU A 499 -9.55 -5.31 -29.51
C LEU A 499 -8.99 -6.66 -29.95
N LEU A 500 -8.84 -7.62 -29.02
CA LEU A 500 -8.16 -8.91 -29.20
C LEU A 500 -8.94 -10.07 -28.57
N PRO A 501 -10.25 -10.25 -28.87
CA PRO A 501 -11.09 -11.28 -28.23
C PRO A 501 -10.59 -12.71 -28.51
N TRP A 502 -9.87 -12.89 -29.62
CA TRP A 502 -9.26 -14.14 -30.10
C TRP A 502 -7.90 -14.47 -29.47
N LEU A 503 -7.36 -13.61 -28.58
CA LEU A 503 -5.98 -13.76 -28.09
C LEU A 503 -5.76 -15.08 -27.33
N GLY A 504 -6.76 -15.55 -26.57
CA GLY A 504 -6.65 -16.81 -25.82
C GLY A 504 -6.50 -18.03 -26.74
N ASP A 505 -7.31 -18.13 -27.78
CA ASP A 505 -7.22 -19.21 -28.78
C ASP A 505 -5.93 -19.10 -29.62
N ALA A 506 -5.51 -17.88 -29.95
CA ALA A 506 -4.23 -17.65 -30.63
C ALA A 506 -3.02 -18.11 -29.81
N LEU A 507 -3.06 -17.93 -28.48
CA LEU A 507 -2.03 -18.44 -27.56
C LEU A 507 -2.07 -19.97 -27.49
N MET A 508 -3.25 -20.58 -27.40
CA MET A 508 -3.40 -22.05 -27.43
C MET A 508 -2.79 -22.66 -28.70
N ASN A 509 -3.02 -22.06 -29.87
CA ASN A 509 -2.53 -22.56 -31.17
C ASN A 509 -1.00 -22.47 -31.34
N ILE A 510 -0.30 -21.65 -30.55
CA ILE A 510 1.17 -21.47 -30.64
C ILE A 510 1.94 -22.07 -29.45
N MET A 511 1.24 -22.76 -28.55
CA MET A 511 1.75 -23.29 -27.30
C MET A 511 2.62 -24.55 -27.51
N THR A 512 3.77 -24.41 -28.17
CA THR A 512 4.63 -25.55 -28.58
C THR A 512 5.52 -26.09 -27.46
N HIS A 513 5.99 -25.25 -26.54
CA HIS A 513 6.97 -25.62 -25.50
C HIS A 513 6.32 -26.47 -24.38
N PRO A 514 6.92 -27.59 -23.91
CA PRO A 514 6.29 -28.52 -22.98
C PRO A 514 5.81 -27.92 -21.64
N ALA A 515 6.59 -27.03 -21.02
CA ALA A 515 6.28 -26.40 -19.72
C ALA A 515 5.74 -24.96 -19.83
N TYR A 516 6.50 -24.05 -20.45
CA TYR A 516 6.12 -22.65 -20.65
C TYR A 516 5.00 -22.46 -21.69
N LEU A 517 4.21 -21.40 -21.53
CA LEU A 517 3.13 -21.02 -22.45
C LEU A 517 3.67 -20.65 -23.84
N LEU A 518 4.85 -20.00 -23.88
CA LEU A 518 5.49 -19.53 -25.10
C LEU A 518 6.92 -20.09 -25.23
N ASP A 519 7.26 -20.60 -26.41
CA ASP A 519 8.62 -21.06 -26.74
C ASP A 519 9.56 -19.89 -27.07
N LEU A 520 9.91 -19.14 -26.01
CA LEU A 520 10.56 -17.85 -26.14
C LEU A 520 11.49 -17.55 -24.97
N THR A 521 12.73 -17.15 -25.27
CA THR A 521 13.68 -16.62 -24.28
C THR A 521 13.70 -15.10 -24.34
N TYR A 522 14.05 -14.45 -23.23
CA TYR A 522 14.15 -12.98 -23.16
C TYR A 522 15.10 -12.40 -24.23
N ASN A 523 16.25 -13.05 -24.46
CA ASN A 523 17.22 -12.64 -25.48
C ASN A 523 16.64 -12.72 -26.90
N LYS A 524 15.85 -13.76 -27.21
CA LYS A 524 15.15 -13.90 -28.50
C LYS A 524 14.07 -12.83 -28.66
N LEU A 525 13.24 -12.62 -27.65
CA LEU A 525 12.22 -11.56 -27.62
C LEU A 525 12.83 -10.17 -27.87
N VAL A 526 13.91 -9.80 -27.16
CA VAL A 526 14.61 -8.52 -27.35
C VAL A 526 15.23 -8.40 -28.74
N LYS A 527 15.85 -9.47 -29.25
CA LYS A 527 16.45 -9.48 -30.60
C LYS A 527 15.40 -9.25 -31.68
N GLU A 528 14.30 -9.99 -31.64
CA GLU A 528 13.22 -9.91 -32.65
C GLU A 528 12.46 -8.57 -32.55
N TRP A 529 12.29 -8.02 -31.34
CA TRP A 529 11.78 -6.66 -31.12
C TRP A 529 12.66 -5.59 -31.79
N LYS A 530 13.98 -5.61 -31.53
CA LYS A 530 14.94 -4.68 -32.15
C LYS A 530 14.98 -4.82 -33.67
N GLN A 531 15.03 -6.04 -34.19
CA GLN A 531 14.98 -6.33 -35.63
C GLN A 531 13.67 -5.85 -36.29
N THR A 532 12.58 -5.76 -35.53
CA THR A 532 11.31 -5.20 -36.00
C THR A 532 11.37 -3.68 -36.08
N LEU A 533 11.88 -2.99 -35.06
CA LEU A 533 12.09 -1.53 -35.09
C LEU A 533 12.97 -1.10 -36.27
N ILE A 534 14.12 -1.75 -36.46
CA ILE A 534 15.04 -1.46 -37.57
C ILE A 534 14.35 -1.64 -38.92
N ALA A 535 13.53 -2.68 -39.07
CA ALA A 535 12.77 -2.95 -40.31
C ALA A 535 11.62 -1.97 -40.59
N LEU A 536 11.20 -1.20 -39.58
CA LEU A 536 10.26 -0.09 -39.74
C LEU A 536 10.97 1.25 -40.01
N GLY A 537 12.31 1.27 -40.06
CA GLY A 537 13.12 2.48 -40.21
C GLY A 537 13.34 3.24 -38.89
N LEU A 538 13.13 2.59 -37.75
CA LEU A 538 13.29 3.17 -36.42
C LEU A 538 14.59 2.72 -35.75
N SER A 539 15.14 3.56 -34.89
CA SER A 539 16.28 3.20 -34.03
C SER A 539 15.94 2.00 -33.14
N GLU A 540 16.89 1.09 -32.92
CA GLU A 540 16.74 -0.02 -31.97
C GLU A 540 16.53 0.42 -30.51
N LYS A 541 16.72 1.71 -30.21
CA LYS A 541 16.47 2.34 -28.90
C LYS A 541 15.15 3.14 -28.83
N HIS A 542 14.41 3.23 -29.95
CA HIS A 542 13.18 4.02 -30.06
C HIS A 542 12.09 3.55 -29.07
N ALA A 543 11.88 2.24 -28.98
CA ALA A 543 10.94 1.64 -28.04
C ALA A 543 11.53 0.41 -27.34
N VAL A 544 11.14 0.18 -26.08
CA VAL A 544 11.56 -0.96 -25.25
C VAL A 544 10.35 -1.73 -24.72
N LEU A 545 10.48 -3.05 -24.58
CA LEU A 545 9.40 -3.97 -24.17
C LEU A 545 8.65 -3.54 -22.91
N TYR A 546 9.34 -2.95 -21.92
CA TYR A 546 8.71 -2.49 -20.68
C TYR A 546 7.64 -1.40 -20.90
N GLN A 547 7.72 -0.63 -21.99
CA GLN A 547 6.68 0.34 -22.35
C GLN A 547 5.33 -0.34 -22.66
N LEU A 548 5.28 -1.64 -22.98
CA LEU A 548 4.02 -2.37 -23.24
C LEU A 548 3.11 -2.41 -22.01
N ARG A 549 3.67 -2.57 -20.80
CA ARG A 549 2.96 -2.48 -19.51
C ARG A 549 2.33 -1.09 -19.28
N HIS A 550 2.81 -0.07 -19.97
CA HIS A 550 2.23 1.28 -19.96
C HIS A 550 1.37 1.58 -21.20
N ALA A 551 1.61 0.91 -22.33
CA ALA A 551 0.86 1.09 -23.57
C ALA A 551 -0.57 0.56 -23.45
N GLY A 552 -0.75 -0.66 -22.94
CA GLY A 552 -2.05 -1.27 -22.66
C GLY A 552 -3.02 -0.38 -21.87
N PRO A 553 -2.67 0.01 -20.63
CA PRO A 553 -3.56 0.84 -19.81
C PRO A 553 -3.77 2.24 -20.40
N SER A 554 -2.77 2.79 -21.11
CA SER A 554 -2.92 4.09 -21.79
C SER A 554 -3.91 4.00 -22.95
N TYR A 555 -3.90 2.89 -23.69
CA TYR A 555 -4.87 2.62 -24.76
C TYR A 555 -6.27 2.40 -24.20
N ASP A 556 -6.43 1.54 -23.19
CA ASP A 556 -7.75 1.24 -22.62
C ASP A 556 -8.37 2.48 -21.95
N ARG A 557 -7.57 3.34 -21.32
CA ARG A 557 -8.04 4.65 -20.83
C ARG A 557 -8.39 5.61 -21.97
N HIS A 558 -7.59 5.67 -23.05
CA HIS A 558 -7.87 6.52 -24.22
C HIS A 558 -9.16 6.11 -24.96
N GLN A 559 -9.43 4.81 -25.03
CA GLN A 559 -10.63 4.25 -25.66
C GLN A 559 -11.82 4.10 -24.70
N SER A 560 -11.68 4.55 -23.44
CA SER A 560 -12.69 4.39 -22.37
C SER A 560 -13.16 2.93 -22.15
N LEU A 561 -12.29 1.95 -22.39
CA LEU A 561 -12.57 0.51 -22.26
C LEU A 561 -12.49 0.01 -20.80
N GLN A 562 -11.75 0.72 -19.94
CA GLN A 562 -11.63 0.43 -18.52
C GLN A 562 -11.52 1.73 -17.71
N THR A 563 -12.01 1.69 -16.47
CA THR A 563 -11.84 2.72 -15.44
C THR A 563 -10.44 2.69 -14.81
N LEU A 564 -10.06 3.73 -14.07
CA LEU A 564 -8.78 3.73 -13.35
C LEU A 564 -8.66 2.61 -12.29
N PRO A 565 -9.70 2.28 -11.49
CA PRO A 565 -9.64 1.14 -10.57
C PRO A 565 -9.41 -0.21 -11.25
N GLU A 566 -10.12 -0.49 -12.35
CA GLU A 566 -9.92 -1.72 -13.14
C GLU A 566 -8.50 -1.78 -13.71
N VAL A 567 -8.02 -0.68 -14.26
CA VAL A 567 -6.63 -0.57 -14.73
C VAL A 567 -5.62 -0.78 -13.60
N LYS A 568 -5.87 -0.23 -12.40
CA LYS A 568 -5.05 -0.42 -11.20
C LYS A 568 -4.97 -1.89 -10.80
N GLN A 569 -6.11 -2.58 -10.81
CA GLN A 569 -6.26 -4.00 -10.48
C GLN A 569 -5.57 -4.88 -11.54
N ARG A 570 -5.97 -4.77 -12.82
CA ARG A 570 -5.38 -5.50 -13.95
C ARG A 570 -3.87 -5.29 -14.08
N GLY A 571 -3.36 -4.12 -13.71
CA GLY A 571 -1.94 -3.82 -13.73
C GLY A 571 -1.19 -4.03 -12.42
N ARG A 572 -1.83 -4.55 -11.36
CA ARG A 572 -1.23 -4.81 -10.05
C ARG A 572 -0.43 -3.60 -9.52
N TRP A 573 -1.01 -2.40 -9.62
CA TRP A 573 -0.40 -1.17 -9.09
C TRP A 573 -0.90 -0.88 -7.68
N ALA A 574 -0.02 -0.98 -6.69
CA ALA A 574 -0.39 -0.70 -5.29
C ALA A 574 -0.84 0.75 -5.05
N ALA A 575 -0.17 1.72 -5.69
CA ALA A 575 -0.40 3.15 -5.46
C ALA A 575 -1.06 3.86 -6.65
N ASP A 576 -2.07 4.68 -6.40
CA ASP A 576 -2.83 5.42 -7.43
C ASP A 576 -1.95 6.39 -8.23
N SER A 577 -0.91 6.94 -7.59
CA SER A 577 0.11 7.77 -8.24
C SER A 577 0.84 7.06 -9.39
N SER A 578 0.86 5.72 -9.41
CA SER A 578 1.40 4.93 -10.52
C SER A 578 0.46 4.85 -11.72
N VAL A 579 -0.84 5.12 -11.53
CA VAL A 579 -1.92 4.89 -12.51
C VAL A 579 -2.43 6.20 -13.12
N ARG A 580 -2.44 7.31 -12.35
CA ARG A 580 -2.84 8.67 -12.82
C ARG A 580 -2.18 9.09 -14.15
N ARG A 581 -0.97 8.61 -14.43
CA ARG A 581 -0.27 8.91 -15.70
C ARG A 581 -0.96 8.40 -16.97
N TYR A 582 -1.90 7.45 -16.87
CA TYR A 582 -2.63 6.93 -18.02
C TYR A 582 -3.80 7.83 -18.45
N GLU A 583 -4.07 8.90 -17.69
CA GLU A 583 -5.00 9.98 -18.08
C GLU A 583 -4.34 11.02 -19.01
N ALA A 584 -3.03 10.93 -19.22
CA ALA A 584 -2.27 11.85 -20.08
C ALA A 584 -2.45 11.52 -21.59
N HIS A 585 -3.71 11.44 -22.05
CA HIS A 585 -4.09 11.02 -23.41
C HIS A 585 -3.36 11.77 -24.53
N ALA A 586 -3.14 13.08 -24.33
CA ALA A 586 -2.38 13.92 -25.26
C ALA A 586 -0.97 13.38 -25.56
N ARG A 587 -0.32 12.69 -24.60
CA ARG A 587 1.03 12.15 -24.78
C ARG A 587 1.08 11.02 -25.80
N ILE A 588 0.09 10.13 -25.84
CA ILE A 588 0.03 9.03 -26.82
C ILE A 588 -0.01 9.62 -28.23
N ASN A 589 -0.86 10.64 -28.43
CA ASN A 589 -1.01 11.30 -29.71
C ASN A 589 0.26 12.07 -30.09
N GLN A 590 0.91 12.76 -29.14
CA GLN A 590 2.22 13.41 -29.38
C GLN A 590 3.28 12.41 -29.87
N GLU A 591 3.44 11.24 -29.23
CA GLU A 591 4.40 10.23 -29.71
C GLU A 591 4.09 9.71 -31.11
N PHE A 592 2.80 9.60 -31.47
CA PHE A 592 2.42 9.19 -32.82
C PHE A 592 2.77 10.24 -33.88
N HIS A 593 2.58 11.52 -33.57
CA HIS A 593 2.96 12.63 -34.47
C HIS A 593 4.48 12.76 -34.67
N LEU A 594 5.30 12.28 -33.72
CA LEU A 594 6.77 12.23 -33.86
C LEU A 594 7.27 11.15 -34.83
N LEU A 595 6.41 10.22 -35.27
CA LEU A 595 6.78 9.23 -36.28
C LEU A 595 6.85 9.87 -37.68
N PRO A 596 7.74 9.41 -38.57
CA PRO A 596 7.75 9.83 -39.97
C PRO A 596 6.37 9.62 -40.64
N LYS A 597 5.93 10.57 -41.48
CA LYS A 597 4.56 10.57 -42.05
C LYS A 597 4.23 9.27 -42.81
N ASN A 598 5.16 8.78 -43.62
CA ASN A 598 5.02 7.49 -44.32
C ASN A 598 4.91 6.27 -43.38
N LEU A 599 5.44 6.37 -42.16
CA LEU A 599 5.27 5.36 -41.13
C LEU A 599 3.92 5.52 -40.42
N GLN A 600 3.45 6.75 -40.16
CA GLN A 600 2.11 7.00 -39.62
C GLN A 600 1.03 6.35 -40.51
N ASP A 601 1.07 6.57 -41.83
CA ASP A 601 0.11 6.00 -42.78
C ASP A 601 0.11 4.45 -42.74
N ARG A 602 1.29 3.84 -42.65
CA ARG A 602 1.46 2.38 -42.50
C ARG A 602 0.91 1.88 -41.17
N CYS A 603 1.13 2.63 -40.09
CA CYS A 603 0.61 2.31 -38.75
C CYS A 603 -0.92 2.37 -38.71
N LEU A 604 -1.54 3.40 -39.30
CA LEU A 604 -3.00 3.52 -39.40
C LEU A 604 -3.60 2.36 -40.21
N LYS A 605 -3.05 2.09 -41.40
CA LYS A 605 -3.49 0.95 -42.24
C LYS A 605 -3.36 -0.39 -41.51
N ALA A 606 -2.25 -0.61 -40.79
CA ALA A 606 -2.03 -1.80 -39.98
C ALA A 606 -3.01 -1.91 -38.81
N ALA A 607 -3.32 -0.80 -38.12
CA ALA A 607 -4.30 -0.78 -37.04
C ALA A 607 -5.71 -1.16 -37.52
N SER A 608 -6.13 -0.66 -38.68
CA SER A 608 -7.42 -0.97 -39.29
C SER A 608 -7.51 -2.41 -39.79
N SER A 609 -6.45 -2.98 -40.39
CA SER A 609 -6.48 -4.39 -40.82
C SER A 609 -6.29 -5.38 -39.68
N PHE A 610 -5.66 -4.96 -38.56
CA PHE A 610 -5.21 -5.83 -37.47
C PHE A 610 -6.24 -6.88 -37.02
N PRO A 611 -7.50 -6.53 -36.71
CA PRO A 611 -8.46 -7.49 -36.16
C PRO A 611 -8.80 -8.63 -37.13
N SER A 612 -8.68 -8.40 -38.43
CA SER A 612 -8.96 -9.39 -39.50
C SER A 612 -7.72 -10.12 -40.03
N GLU A 613 -6.54 -9.52 -39.86
CA GLU A 613 -5.29 -10.00 -40.46
C GLU A 613 -4.47 -10.81 -39.45
N ALA A 614 -4.38 -10.34 -38.20
CA ALA A 614 -3.57 -11.00 -37.17
C ALA A 614 -4.06 -12.43 -36.80
N PRO A 615 -5.37 -12.73 -36.63
CA PRO A 615 -5.83 -14.08 -36.24
C PRO A 615 -5.37 -15.17 -37.21
N LYS A 616 -5.39 -14.88 -38.52
CA LYS A 616 -4.99 -15.81 -39.59
C LYS A 616 -3.55 -16.29 -39.45
N TYR A 617 -2.66 -15.45 -38.94
CA TYR A 617 -1.28 -15.85 -38.67
C TYR A 617 -1.16 -16.83 -37.50
N PHE A 618 -2.14 -16.86 -36.58
CA PHE A 618 -2.25 -17.84 -35.48
C PHE A 618 -3.10 -19.08 -35.83
N GLY A 619 -3.62 -19.18 -37.07
CA GLY A 619 -4.46 -20.30 -37.51
C GLY A 619 -5.91 -20.20 -37.02
N LEU A 620 -6.45 -18.98 -36.94
CA LEU A 620 -7.84 -18.66 -36.65
C LEU A 620 -8.51 -18.00 -37.87
#